data_AF-A0A939JT10-F1
#
_entry.id   AF-A0A939JT10-F1
#
_cell.length_a   1.000
_cell.length_b   1.000
_cell.length_c   1.000
_cell.angle_alpha   90.00
_cell.angle_beta   90.00
_cell.angle_gamma   90.00
#
_symmetry.space_group_name_H-M   'P 1'
#
loop_
_entity.id
_entity.type
_entity.pdbx_description
1 polymer ?
#
loop_
_entity_poly.entity_id
_entity_poly.type
_entity_poly.pdbx_seq_one_letter_code
_entity_poly.pdbx_strand_id
1 'polypeptide(L)'
;MKTSLRRPLGLPALALLCASVACSAPDGKASPAVPTPPARQAELCRALHKELPETVDGRKRRAADPVSDLTAVWGDPAISLRCGVGRPKILTPGTEHYNPTADSVEIDGVGWLPERQPDGSVRCTTTLRQAWVEVTLPKQVVGEAGDISALTDLADAVRKTIPVGVLP
;
A
#
# COMPACT_ATOMS: atom_id res chain seq x y z
N MET A 1 39.08 -64.66 -24.83
CA MET A 1 40.30 -63.83 -24.80
C MET A 1 40.35 -63.09 -23.47
N LYS A 2 41.50 -63.14 -22.78
CA LYS A 2 41.84 -62.40 -21.56
C LYS A 2 41.61 -60.88 -21.80
N THR A 3 41.17 -60.05 -20.85
CA THR A 3 41.92 -59.55 -19.67
C THR A 3 40.98 -58.68 -18.84
N SER A 4 40.79 -58.96 -17.55
CA SER A 4 41.45 -58.32 -16.39
C SER A 4 40.78 -57.03 -15.87
N LEU A 5 40.17 -57.21 -14.69
CA LEU A 5 39.92 -56.32 -13.54
C LEU A 5 40.36 -54.85 -13.63
N ARG A 6 39.51 -53.93 -13.11
CA ARG A 6 39.70 -53.22 -11.82
C ARG A 6 38.35 -52.83 -11.18
N ARG A 7 38.08 -53.33 -9.97
CA ARG A 7 37.23 -52.74 -8.91
C ARG A 7 38.19 -52.01 -7.94
N PRO A 8 37.80 -51.23 -6.90
CA PRO A 8 36.47 -50.90 -6.35
C PRO A 8 36.35 -49.41 -5.84
N LEU A 9 35.44 -49.14 -4.89
CA LEU A 9 35.20 -47.91 -4.08
C LEU A 9 34.31 -46.83 -4.74
N GLY A 10 33.26 -46.28 -4.12
CA GLY A 10 32.77 -46.39 -2.74
C GLY A 10 31.36 -45.79 -2.56
N LEU A 11 30.74 -46.11 -1.42
CA LEU A 11 29.53 -45.53 -0.81
C LEU A 11 29.77 -44.03 -0.41
N PRO A 12 28.80 -43.22 0.06
CA PRO A 12 27.38 -43.46 0.39
C PRO A 12 26.39 -42.39 -0.16
N ALA A 13 25.10 -42.63 0.07
CA ALA A 13 24.01 -41.67 -0.11
C ALA A 13 24.18 -40.41 0.76
N LEU A 14 24.11 -39.22 0.14
CA LEU A 14 23.81 -37.97 0.84
C LEU A 14 22.47 -37.46 0.32
N ALA A 15 21.39 -37.78 1.05
CA ALA A 15 20.12 -37.12 0.89
C ALA A 15 20.27 -35.68 1.41
N LEU A 16 20.40 -34.72 0.48
CA LEU A 16 20.33 -33.30 0.77
C LEU A 16 18.88 -32.97 1.18
N LEU A 17 18.59 -32.98 2.48
CA LEU A 17 17.41 -32.30 3.00
C LEU A 17 17.60 -30.80 2.80
N CYS A 18 16.96 -30.25 1.78
CA CYS A 18 16.72 -28.82 1.68
C CYS A 18 15.78 -28.44 2.83
N ALA A 19 16.34 -27.93 3.92
CA ALA A 19 15.58 -27.19 4.91
C ALA A 19 15.05 -25.92 4.25
N SER A 20 13.80 -25.95 3.80
CA SER A 20 13.06 -24.74 3.51
C SER A 20 12.95 -23.95 4.82
N VAL A 21 13.68 -22.84 4.90
CA VAL A 21 13.39 -21.81 5.90
C VAL A 21 12.02 -21.25 5.52
N ALA A 22 10.98 -21.83 6.11
CA ALA A 22 9.68 -21.20 6.17
C ALA A 22 9.86 -19.97 7.05
N CYS A 23 10.11 -18.82 6.43
CA CYS A 23 9.87 -17.54 7.08
C CYS A 23 8.39 -17.52 7.43
N SER A 24 8.07 -17.86 8.68
CA SER A 24 6.77 -17.58 9.25
C SER A 24 6.49 -16.10 9.03
N ALA A 25 5.56 -15.80 8.14
CA ALA A 25 5.01 -14.46 8.04
C ALA A 25 4.45 -14.13 9.44
N PRO A 26 4.81 -12.99 10.04
CA PRO A 26 4.16 -12.62 11.28
C PRO A 26 2.67 -12.44 10.98
N ASP A 27 1.84 -13.23 11.66
CA ASP A 27 0.39 -13.06 11.78
C ASP A 27 0.05 -11.78 12.59
N GLY A 28 0.70 -10.67 12.26
CA GLY A 28 0.49 -9.35 12.84
C GLY A 28 0.06 -8.42 11.73
N LYS A 29 -1.21 -7.97 11.77
CA LYS A 29 -1.85 -7.04 10.84
C LYS A 29 -0.86 -6.01 10.29
N ALA A 30 -0.40 -6.23 9.05
CA ALA A 30 0.76 -5.52 8.50
C ALA A 30 0.50 -4.01 8.43
N SER A 31 1.41 -3.24 8.99
CA SER A 31 1.44 -1.78 8.80
C SER A 31 1.77 -1.45 7.34
N PRO A 32 1.39 -0.24 6.86
CA PRO A 32 1.68 0.16 5.51
C PRO A 32 3.20 0.29 5.25
N ALA A 33 3.66 -0.23 4.11
CA ALA A 33 5.04 -0.03 3.67
C ALA A 33 5.31 1.45 3.39
N VAL A 34 6.45 1.96 3.86
CA VAL A 34 6.85 3.36 3.70
C VAL A 34 7.24 3.65 2.24
N PRO A 35 6.58 4.60 1.56
CA PRO A 35 6.98 4.99 0.21
C PRO A 35 8.32 5.74 0.18
N THR A 36 8.97 5.77 -0.99
CA THR A 36 10.21 6.54 -1.23
C THR A 36 10.03 7.53 -2.39
N PRO A 37 9.18 8.57 -2.21
CA PRO A 37 8.87 9.52 -3.28
C PRO A 37 10.02 10.49 -3.57
N PRO A 38 10.01 11.17 -4.73
CA PRO A 38 10.90 12.30 -5.00
C PRO A 38 10.81 13.38 -3.91
N ALA A 39 11.89 14.12 -3.69
CA ALA A 39 12.02 15.07 -2.58
C ALA A 39 10.85 16.05 -2.44
N ARG A 40 10.34 16.57 -3.57
CA ARG A 40 9.20 17.49 -3.57
C ARG A 40 7.91 16.84 -3.06
N GLN A 41 7.61 15.62 -3.49
CA GLN A 41 6.46 14.88 -2.99
C GLN A 41 6.63 14.51 -1.52
N ALA A 42 7.84 14.11 -1.10
CA ALA A 42 8.14 13.83 0.30
C ALA A 42 7.87 15.06 1.21
N GLU A 43 8.20 16.27 0.74
CA GLU A 43 7.91 17.52 1.46
C GLU A 43 6.40 17.74 1.64
N LEU A 44 5.61 17.58 0.57
CA LEU A 44 4.15 17.69 0.62
C LEU A 44 3.55 16.64 1.58
N CYS A 45 4.04 15.41 1.52
CA CYS A 45 3.59 14.32 2.39
C CYS A 45 3.90 14.55 3.86
N ARG A 46 5.06 15.13 4.18
CA ARG A 46 5.39 15.56 5.55
C ARG A 46 4.46 16.67 6.04
N ALA A 47 4.07 17.59 5.16
CA ALA A 47 3.08 18.61 5.49
C ALA A 47 1.72 17.96 5.76
N LEU A 48 1.27 17.05 4.90
CA LEU A 48 0.05 16.27 5.11
C LEU A 48 0.07 15.55 6.46
N HIS A 49 1.14 14.83 6.77
CA HIS A 49 1.24 14.03 8.00
C HIS A 49 1.03 14.84 9.29
N LYS A 50 1.44 16.12 9.29
CA LYS A 50 1.24 17.06 10.41
C LYS A 50 -0.19 17.57 10.54
N GLU A 51 -0.92 17.60 9.43
CA GLU A 51 -2.32 18.05 9.35
C GLU A 51 -3.32 16.90 9.49
N LEU A 52 -2.85 15.65 9.47
CA LEU A 52 -3.71 14.48 9.59
C LEU A 52 -4.48 14.47 10.93
N PRO A 53 -5.77 14.12 10.91
CA PRO A 53 -6.60 14.15 12.09
C PRO A 53 -6.22 13.07 13.09
N GLU A 54 -6.54 13.32 14.37
CA GLU A 54 -6.40 12.33 15.45
C GLU A 54 -7.38 11.16 15.31
N THR A 55 -8.47 11.35 14.57
CA THR A 55 -9.48 10.31 14.33
C THR A 55 -9.93 10.29 12.87
N VAL A 56 -10.19 9.08 12.36
CA VAL A 56 -10.85 8.84 11.07
C VAL A 56 -11.92 7.79 11.30
N ASP A 57 -13.17 8.05 10.91
CA ASP A 57 -14.31 7.14 11.16
C ASP A 57 -14.44 6.79 12.66
N GLY A 58 -14.23 7.79 13.53
CA GLY A 58 -14.18 7.62 14.99
C GLY A 58 -13.02 6.76 15.53
N ARG A 59 -12.13 6.25 14.67
CA ARG A 59 -10.98 5.41 15.04
C ARG A 59 -9.78 6.29 15.36
N LYS A 60 -9.16 6.08 16.52
CA LYS A 60 -7.99 6.86 16.96
C LYS A 60 -6.74 6.52 16.15
N ARG A 61 -5.94 7.56 15.88
CA ARG A 61 -4.60 7.44 15.29
C ARG A 61 -3.69 6.67 16.23
N ARG A 62 -2.80 5.87 15.66
CA ARG A 62 -1.77 5.11 16.40
C ARG A 62 -0.44 5.17 15.68
N ALA A 63 0.63 4.74 16.35
CA ALA A 63 1.93 4.58 15.71
C ALA A 63 1.85 3.53 14.58
N ALA A 64 2.39 3.90 13.41
CA ALA A 64 2.71 2.97 12.34
C ALA A 64 4.04 2.26 12.64
N ASP A 65 4.24 1.08 12.04
CA ASP A 65 5.48 0.32 12.15
C ASP A 65 5.94 -0.14 10.76
N PRO A 66 7.03 0.41 10.20
CA PRO A 66 7.92 1.38 10.82
C PRO A 66 7.30 2.78 10.96
N VAL A 67 7.79 3.54 11.93
CA VAL A 67 7.40 4.95 12.12
C VAL A 67 7.91 5.77 10.94
N SER A 68 7.03 6.55 10.33
CA SER A 68 7.34 7.41 9.19
C SER A 68 6.39 8.61 9.14
N ASP A 69 6.91 9.73 8.63
CA ASP A 69 6.14 10.92 8.30
C ASP A 69 5.47 10.85 6.91
N LEU A 70 5.52 9.69 6.25
CA LEU A 70 4.85 9.39 4.97
C LEU A 70 3.68 8.41 5.13
N THR A 71 3.48 7.86 6.33
CA THR A 71 2.42 6.90 6.63
C THR A 71 1.62 7.31 7.86
N ALA A 72 0.39 6.83 7.97
CA ALA A 72 -0.43 6.94 9.17
C ALA A 72 -1.42 5.78 9.26
N VAL A 73 -1.83 5.45 10.48
CA VAL A 73 -2.79 4.37 10.74
C VAL A 73 -3.79 4.76 11.83
N TRP A 74 -5.04 4.35 11.66
CA TRP A 74 -6.13 4.57 12.62
C TRP A 74 -6.84 3.26 12.95
N GLY A 75 -7.04 3.01 14.24
CA GLY A 75 -7.78 1.86 14.76
C GLY A 75 -7.15 0.48 14.48
N ASP A 76 -7.97 -0.54 14.74
CA ASP A 76 -7.67 -1.94 14.46
C ASP A 76 -8.98 -2.72 14.16
N PRO A 77 -9.21 -3.29 12.96
CA PRO A 77 -8.36 -3.26 11.77
C PRO A 77 -8.07 -1.84 11.29
N ALA A 78 -6.87 -1.65 10.76
CA ALA A 78 -6.33 -0.32 10.51
C ALA A 78 -6.86 0.27 9.20
N ILE A 79 -7.38 1.49 9.27
CA ILE A 79 -7.34 2.39 8.12
C ILE A 79 -5.89 2.82 7.98
N SER A 80 -5.29 2.66 6.80
CA SER A 80 -3.89 3.03 6.58
C SER A 80 -3.77 4.05 5.46
N LEU A 81 -2.85 5.00 5.63
CA LEU A 81 -2.52 6.02 4.64
C LEU A 81 -1.05 5.92 4.27
N ARG A 82 -0.77 6.04 2.98
CA ARG A 82 0.57 6.15 2.38
C ARG A 82 0.57 7.37 1.45
N CYS A 83 1.48 8.31 1.67
CA CYS A 83 1.62 9.48 0.80
C CYS A 83 2.89 9.39 -0.05
N GLY A 84 2.78 9.81 -1.31
CA GLY A 84 3.89 9.75 -2.26
C GLY A 84 4.05 8.35 -2.85
N VAL A 85 2.94 7.62 -2.99
CA VAL A 85 2.96 6.36 -3.76
C VAL A 85 3.19 6.65 -5.24
N GLY A 86 3.59 5.63 -5.99
CA GLY A 86 3.66 5.73 -7.44
C GLY A 86 2.28 6.02 -8.05
N ARG A 87 2.26 6.65 -9.22
CA ARG A 87 1.02 6.84 -9.99
C ARG A 87 0.32 5.49 -10.18
N PRO A 88 -0.99 5.36 -9.90
CA PRO A 88 -1.71 4.12 -10.12
C PRO A 88 -1.56 3.62 -11.56
N LYS A 89 -1.34 2.31 -11.75
CA LYS A 89 -1.15 1.71 -13.07
C LYS A 89 -2.35 1.98 -13.98
N ILE A 90 -3.56 1.91 -13.44
CA ILE A 90 -4.80 2.23 -14.16
C ILE A 90 -4.83 3.66 -14.70
N LEU A 91 -4.11 4.60 -14.09
CA LEU A 91 -3.97 5.97 -14.58
C LEU A 91 -2.66 6.20 -15.35
N THR A 92 -1.83 5.17 -15.56
CA THR A 92 -0.51 5.29 -16.19
C THR A 92 -0.58 4.87 -17.66
N PRO A 93 -0.44 5.81 -18.62
CA PRO A 93 -0.48 5.50 -20.04
C PRO A 93 0.56 4.44 -20.43
N GLY A 94 0.18 3.55 -21.36
CA GLY A 94 1.07 2.52 -21.89
C GLY A 94 1.22 1.27 -21.00
N THR A 95 0.50 1.20 -19.88
CA THR A 95 0.40 -0.04 -19.09
C THR A 95 -0.77 -0.90 -19.58
N GLU A 96 -0.71 -2.22 -19.36
CA GLU A 96 -1.78 -3.17 -19.68
C GLU A 96 -3.12 -2.80 -19.04
N HIS A 97 -3.09 -2.16 -17.87
CA HIS A 97 -4.28 -1.83 -17.09
C HIS A 97 -4.75 -0.38 -17.28
N TYR A 98 -4.15 0.38 -18.20
CA TYR A 98 -4.47 1.79 -18.38
C TYR A 98 -5.93 2.00 -18.77
N ASN A 99 -6.66 2.73 -17.93
CA ASN A 99 -8.02 3.19 -18.17
C ASN A 99 -8.11 4.70 -17.86
N PRO A 100 -8.08 5.57 -18.90
CA PRO A 100 -8.17 7.02 -18.72
C PRO A 100 -9.54 7.49 -18.19
N THR A 101 -10.56 6.64 -18.27
CA THR A 101 -11.92 6.91 -17.81
C THR A 101 -12.27 6.06 -16.59
N ALA A 102 -11.27 5.66 -15.80
CA ALA A 102 -11.51 4.97 -14.55
C ALA A 102 -12.38 5.82 -13.63
N ASP A 103 -13.41 5.20 -13.04
CA ASP A 103 -14.35 5.91 -12.18
C ASP A 103 -13.65 6.48 -10.96
N SER A 104 -13.77 7.80 -10.80
CA SER A 104 -13.31 8.51 -9.60
C SER A 104 -14.49 9.21 -8.95
N VAL A 105 -14.45 9.33 -7.64
CA VAL A 105 -15.44 10.02 -6.83
C VAL A 105 -14.81 11.22 -6.16
N GLU A 106 -15.51 12.34 -6.15
CA GLU A 106 -15.10 13.52 -5.40
C GLU A 106 -15.73 13.47 -4.00
N ILE A 107 -14.90 13.64 -2.98
CA ILE A 107 -15.32 13.77 -1.58
C ILE A 107 -14.70 15.06 -1.05
N ASP A 108 -15.55 16.03 -0.72
CA ASP A 108 -15.17 17.32 -0.15
C ASP A 108 -14.04 18.02 -0.92
N GLY A 109 -14.13 18.01 -2.26
CA GLY A 109 -13.16 18.65 -3.15
C GLY A 109 -11.85 17.87 -3.35
N VAL A 110 -11.80 16.60 -2.96
CA VAL A 110 -10.70 15.67 -3.26
C VAL A 110 -11.22 14.54 -4.14
N GLY A 111 -10.65 14.41 -5.35
CA GLY A 111 -10.91 13.27 -6.22
C GLY A 111 -10.19 12.02 -5.71
N TRP A 112 -10.92 10.91 -5.63
CA TRP A 112 -10.43 9.60 -5.19
C TRP A 112 -10.77 8.54 -6.24
N LEU A 113 -9.80 7.69 -6.52
CA LEU A 113 -9.95 6.49 -7.34
C LEU A 113 -10.08 5.27 -6.42
N PRO A 114 -11.29 4.77 -6.17
CA PRO A 114 -11.50 3.57 -5.36
C PRO A 114 -11.24 2.29 -6.17
N GLU A 115 -10.49 1.37 -5.58
CA GLU A 115 -10.16 0.07 -6.14
C GLU A 115 -10.44 -1.01 -5.09
N ARG A 116 -11.46 -1.83 -5.32
CA ARG A 116 -11.73 -3.00 -4.46
C ARG A 116 -10.62 -4.03 -4.61
N GLN A 117 -10.05 -4.44 -3.48
CA GLN A 117 -8.98 -5.44 -3.44
C GLN A 117 -9.55 -6.86 -3.25
N PRO A 118 -8.78 -7.91 -3.57
CA PRO A 118 -9.22 -9.30 -3.42
C PRO A 118 -9.58 -9.70 -1.98
N ASP A 119 -9.01 -9.05 -0.98
CA ASP A 119 -9.29 -9.27 0.45
C ASP A 119 -10.56 -8.54 0.95
N GLY A 120 -11.26 -7.85 0.05
CA GLY A 120 -12.47 -7.09 0.34
C GLY A 120 -12.23 -5.68 0.89
N SER A 121 -10.97 -5.27 1.12
CA SER A 121 -10.64 -3.87 1.39
C SER A 121 -10.87 -3.00 0.15
N VAL A 122 -10.95 -1.68 0.36
CA VAL A 122 -10.96 -0.70 -0.73
C VAL A 122 -9.73 0.19 -0.60
N ARG A 123 -8.93 0.25 -1.66
CA ARG A 123 -7.81 1.18 -1.80
C ARG A 123 -8.29 2.40 -2.57
N CYS A 124 -8.21 3.57 -1.96
CA CYS A 124 -8.58 4.84 -2.58
C CYS A 124 -7.32 5.67 -2.80
N THR A 125 -7.01 6.02 -4.05
CA THR A 125 -5.88 6.90 -4.36
C THR A 125 -6.35 8.26 -4.85
N THR A 126 -5.82 9.35 -4.32
CA THR A 126 -6.17 10.69 -4.80
C THR A 126 -5.85 10.86 -6.27
N THR A 127 -6.70 11.53 -7.03
CA THR A 127 -6.45 11.88 -8.44
C THR A 127 -6.07 13.35 -8.58
N LEU A 128 -5.34 13.69 -9.65
CA LEU A 128 -5.00 15.08 -10.01
C LEU A 128 -4.28 15.86 -8.89
N ARG A 129 -3.38 15.19 -8.15
CA ARG A 129 -2.61 15.76 -7.05
C ARG A 129 -1.10 15.64 -7.28
N GLN A 130 -0.34 16.59 -6.71
CA GLN A 130 1.11 16.66 -6.92
C GLN A 130 1.85 15.53 -6.20
N ALA A 131 1.24 14.95 -5.15
CA ALA A 131 1.64 13.69 -4.54
C ALA A 131 0.42 12.76 -4.50
N TRP A 132 0.61 11.48 -4.80
CA TRP A 132 -0.46 10.48 -4.73
C TRP A 132 -0.62 10.02 -3.28
N VAL A 133 -1.80 10.26 -2.70
CA VAL A 133 -2.17 9.77 -1.37
C VAL A 133 -3.04 8.54 -1.55
N GLU A 134 -2.60 7.41 -1.01
CA GLU A 134 -3.29 6.13 -1.03
C GLU A 134 -3.82 5.84 0.37
N VAL A 135 -5.12 5.54 0.47
CA VAL A 135 -5.78 5.13 1.70
C VAL A 135 -6.35 3.73 1.51
N THR A 136 -6.01 2.80 2.40
CA THR A 136 -6.62 1.47 2.44
C THR A 136 -7.62 1.42 3.57
N LEU A 137 -8.88 1.20 3.21
CA LEU A 137 -9.99 0.98 4.13
C LEU A 137 -10.26 -0.52 4.23
N PRO A 138 -10.10 -1.13 5.42
CA PRO A 138 -10.25 -2.58 5.57
C PRO A 138 -11.72 -2.99 5.37
N LYS A 139 -11.96 -4.26 5.03
CA LYS A 139 -13.31 -4.80 4.77
C LYS A 139 -14.32 -4.45 5.87
N GLN A 140 -13.88 -4.45 7.13
CA GLN A 140 -14.72 -4.17 8.31
C GLN A 140 -15.14 -2.69 8.43
N VAL A 141 -14.44 -1.78 7.75
CA VAL A 141 -14.80 -0.35 7.66
C VAL A 141 -15.76 -0.15 6.49
N VAL A 142 -15.40 -0.67 5.32
CA VAL A 142 -16.16 -0.40 4.08
C VAL A 142 -17.45 -1.23 3.94
N GLY A 143 -17.54 -2.36 4.64
CA GLY A 143 -18.64 -3.31 4.49
C GLY A 143 -18.80 -3.86 3.07
N GLU A 144 -19.90 -4.57 2.84
CA GLU A 144 -20.20 -5.14 1.51
C GLU A 144 -20.55 -4.05 0.48
N ALA A 145 -21.11 -2.92 0.93
CA ALA A 145 -21.45 -1.79 0.07
C ALA A 145 -20.22 -1.03 -0.47
N GLY A 146 -19.06 -1.16 0.17
CA GLY A 146 -17.87 -0.40 -0.22
C GLY A 146 -17.94 1.07 0.21
N ASP A 147 -18.48 1.34 1.39
CA ASP A 147 -18.55 2.70 1.92
C ASP A 147 -17.14 3.27 2.16
N ILE A 148 -16.89 4.44 1.59
CA ILE A 148 -15.62 5.17 1.69
C ILE A 148 -15.80 6.53 2.38
N SER A 149 -16.91 6.74 3.09
CA SER A 149 -17.24 7.96 3.83
C SER A 149 -16.15 8.38 4.84
N ALA A 150 -15.36 7.43 5.35
CA ALA A 150 -14.17 7.69 6.16
C ALA A 150 -13.18 8.67 5.51
N LEU A 151 -13.20 8.84 4.18
CA LEU A 151 -12.33 9.79 3.48
C LEU A 151 -12.71 11.26 3.71
N THR A 152 -13.93 11.56 4.14
CA THR A 152 -14.34 12.94 4.52
C THR A 152 -13.44 13.51 5.61
N ASP A 153 -13.07 12.70 6.61
CA ASP A 153 -12.19 13.14 7.70
C ASP A 153 -10.77 13.50 7.22
N LEU A 154 -10.36 13.03 6.04
CA LEU A 154 -9.03 13.26 5.46
C LEU A 154 -9.02 14.38 4.41
N ALA A 155 -10.17 14.75 3.87
CA ALA A 155 -10.26 15.62 2.69
C ALA A 155 -9.68 17.01 2.94
N ASP A 156 -9.94 17.61 4.10
CA ASP A 156 -9.42 18.93 4.46
C ASP A 156 -7.89 18.94 4.57
N ALA A 157 -7.31 17.94 5.24
CA ALA A 157 -5.86 17.80 5.37
C ALA A 157 -5.19 17.63 3.99
N VAL A 158 -5.78 16.80 3.12
CA VAL A 158 -5.29 16.60 1.74
C VAL A 158 -5.40 17.89 0.92
N ARG A 159 -6.54 18.59 0.96
CA ARG A 159 -6.72 19.86 0.23
C ARG A 159 -5.73 20.93 0.65
N LYS A 160 -5.49 21.06 1.96
CA LYS A 160 -4.61 22.07 2.53
C LYS A 160 -3.15 21.86 2.15
N THR A 161 -2.72 20.60 1.99
CA THR A 161 -1.30 20.25 1.92
C THR A 161 -0.85 19.68 0.60
N ILE A 162 -1.75 19.07 -0.18
CA ILE A 162 -1.43 18.45 -1.46
C ILE A 162 -2.08 19.25 -2.60
N PRO A 163 -1.33 20.09 -3.32
CA PRO A 163 -1.88 20.91 -4.41
C PRO A 163 -2.45 20.06 -5.54
N VAL A 164 -3.41 20.65 -6.26
CA VAL A 164 -3.92 20.10 -7.53
C VAL A 164 -2.83 20.18 -8.60
N GLY A 165 -2.84 19.22 -9.51
CA GLY A 165 -1.91 19.10 -10.64
C GLY A 165 -1.00 17.89 -10.49
N VAL A 166 -0.60 17.28 -11.61
CA VAL A 166 0.28 16.11 -11.61
C VAL A 166 1.70 16.59 -11.89
N LEU A 167 2.65 16.29 -11.00
CA LEU A 167 4.06 16.56 -11.27
C LEU A 167 4.56 15.64 -12.40
N PRO A 168 5.44 16.14 -13.29
CA PRO A 168 6.03 15.35 -14.36
C PRO A 168 6.94 14.23 -13.85
#